data_AF-A0A1T5NQR4-F1
#
_entry.id   AF-A0A1T5NQR4-F1
#
_cell.length_a   1.000
_cell.length_b   1.000
_cell.length_c   1.000
_cell.angle_alpha   90.00
_cell.angle_beta   90.00
_cell.angle_gamma   90.00
#
_symmetry.space_group_name_H-M   'P 1'
#
loop_
_entity.id
_entity.type
_entity.pdbx_description
1 polymer ?
#
loop_
_entity_poly.entity_id
_entity_poly.type
_entity_poly.pdbx_seq_one_letter_code
_entity_poly.pdbx_strand_id
1 'polypeptide(L)'
;MPKTDDKIVHMLNDIYIYENRDLIYLKLYERKARRLSLNLTVIGPDQLKGNTRYEQFLSLYEHYSVNSVEFEVSCFARYFAIAEAHKNEDTFILSDSDIYLVNNLQHIREDTSLQGVFIGSEGFYGEGSEHQISPHFSFWNKALINSFTDYLLEVYKRNKQDHFLARHYKIQQEKIGRTAISDMTLLYMWVKEKGIPYLNSNAVGSSLGIDHNISSVYSENGVYQSFCNRKAIKLKGEAVYCKATDGKAQAMSVLHFQGEYKQVLKYFYQGRLARFYWFTISRALKRSLKSGK
;
A
#
# COMPACT_ATOMS: atom_id res chain seq x y z
N MET A 1 3.92 -30.17 37.97
CA MET A 1 3.44 -29.05 37.13
C MET A 1 4.08 -29.20 35.76
N PRO A 2 3.30 -29.41 34.68
CA PRO A 2 3.88 -29.41 33.35
C PRO A 2 4.32 -27.97 33.04
N LYS A 3 5.58 -27.82 32.60
CA LYS A 3 6.10 -26.57 32.05
C LYS A 3 5.21 -26.22 30.87
N THR A 4 4.63 -25.02 30.88
CA THR A 4 3.97 -24.45 29.71
C THR A 4 5.01 -24.42 28.61
N ASP A 5 4.81 -25.21 27.57
CA ASP A 5 5.54 -25.08 26.32
C ASP A 5 5.36 -23.63 25.87
N ASP A 6 6.45 -22.87 25.83
CA ASP A 6 6.51 -21.58 25.17
C ASP A 6 6.15 -21.82 23.72
N LYS A 7 4.87 -21.67 23.37
CA LYS A 7 4.43 -21.62 21.98
C LYS A 7 5.18 -20.47 21.36
N ILE A 8 6.12 -20.79 20.48
CA ILE A 8 6.76 -19.82 19.60
C ILE A 8 5.62 -19.22 18.76
N VAL A 9 5.16 -18.03 19.16
CA VAL A 9 4.22 -17.25 18.37
C VAL A 9 5.02 -16.74 17.18
N HIS A 10 4.76 -17.29 16.00
CA HIS A 10 5.32 -16.77 14.76
C HIS A 10 4.78 -15.35 14.56
N MET A 11 5.61 -14.37 14.86
CA MET A 11 5.28 -12.96 14.71
C MET A 11 5.69 -12.47 13.32
N LEU A 12 4.78 -11.79 12.64
CA LEU A 12 5.08 -11.07 11.41
C LEU A 12 5.98 -9.86 11.72
N ASN A 13 7.28 -10.00 11.45
CA ASN A 13 8.26 -8.96 11.80
C ASN A 13 8.98 -8.36 10.60
N ASP A 14 8.98 -9.07 9.47
CA ASP A 14 9.77 -8.71 8.31
C ASP A 14 9.01 -7.71 7.43
N ILE A 15 9.65 -6.59 7.15
CA ILE A 15 9.15 -5.55 6.25
C ILE A 15 10.17 -5.37 5.12
N TYR A 16 9.69 -5.41 3.88
CA TYR A 16 10.45 -5.07 2.69
C TYR A 16 9.98 -3.72 2.14
N ILE A 17 10.94 -2.85 1.84
CA ILE A 17 10.71 -1.58 1.13
C ILE A 17 11.61 -1.57 -0.10
N TYR A 18 11.02 -1.30 -1.27
CA TYR A 18 11.79 -1.02 -2.49
C TYR A 18 12.00 0.50 -2.63
N GLU A 19 13.22 0.96 -2.42
CA GLU A 19 13.56 2.38 -2.46
C GLU A 19 15.02 2.61 -2.83
N ASN A 20 15.28 3.57 -3.71
CA ASN A 20 16.62 3.94 -4.17
C ASN A 20 16.95 5.42 -3.95
N ARG A 21 16.02 6.20 -3.39
CA ARG A 21 16.19 7.62 -3.10
C ARG A 21 16.59 7.83 -1.65
N ASP A 22 17.41 8.85 -1.39
CA ASP A 22 17.67 9.30 -0.03
C ASP A 22 16.51 10.17 0.48
N LEU A 23 15.59 9.54 1.21
CA LEU A 23 14.37 10.17 1.70
C LEU A 23 14.41 10.36 3.21
N ILE A 24 14.20 11.60 3.65
CA ILE A 24 14.17 11.93 5.09
C ILE A 24 13.12 11.12 5.86
N TYR A 25 11.97 10.84 5.24
CA TYR A 25 10.91 10.09 5.88
C TYR A 25 11.19 8.58 5.91
N LEU A 26 11.99 8.03 4.99
CA LEU A 26 12.49 6.65 5.10
C LEU A 26 13.39 6.49 6.32
N LYS A 27 14.33 7.43 6.55
CA LYS A 27 15.17 7.43 7.77
C LYS A 27 14.33 7.49 9.06
N LEU A 28 13.19 8.18 9.03
CA LEU A 28 12.26 8.26 10.16
C LEU A 28 11.45 6.97 10.32
N TYR A 29 11.01 6.37 9.21
CA TYR A 29 10.38 5.05 9.17
C TYR A 29 11.31 4.00 9.79
N GLU A 30 12.57 3.90 9.35
CA GLU A 30 13.56 2.96 9.88
C GLU A 30 13.74 3.11 11.40
N ARG A 31 13.85 4.35 11.89
CA ARG A 31 13.96 4.63 13.34
C ARG A 31 12.70 4.22 14.09
N LYS A 32 11.53 4.28 13.46
CA LYS A 32 10.27 3.84 14.06
C LYS A 32 10.17 2.31 14.04
N ALA A 33 10.47 1.67 12.92
CA ALA A 33 10.53 0.22 12.77
C ALA A 33 11.46 -0.43 13.80
N ARG A 34 12.67 0.10 13.99
CA ARG A 34 13.61 -0.35 15.03
C ARG A 34 13.04 -0.27 16.45
N ARG A 35 12.32 0.81 16.77
CA ARG A 35 11.65 0.97 18.08
C ARG A 35 10.51 -0.03 18.30
N LEU A 36 9.92 -0.52 17.22
CA LEU A 36 8.85 -1.52 17.24
C LEU A 36 9.39 -2.96 17.13
N SER A 37 10.71 -3.14 17.12
CA SER A 37 11.36 -4.44 16.92
C SER A 37 10.89 -5.13 15.62
N LEU A 38 10.80 -4.34 14.54
CA LEU A 38 10.53 -4.82 13.18
C LEU A 38 11.86 -4.99 12.42
N ASN A 39 11.95 -6.05 11.63
CA ASN A 39 13.08 -6.33 10.76
C ASN A 39 12.83 -5.67 9.40
N LEU A 40 13.51 -4.55 9.18
CA LEU A 40 13.34 -3.78 7.94
C LEU A 40 14.46 -4.09 6.96
N THR A 41 14.08 -4.54 5.77
CA THR A 41 14.99 -4.72 4.62
C THR A 41 14.64 -3.70 3.55
N VAL A 42 15.55 -2.76 3.29
CA VAL A 42 15.42 -1.81 2.18
C VAL A 42 16.23 -2.34 1.01
N ILE A 43 15.56 -2.58 -0.12
CA ILE A 43 16.17 -3.07 -1.35
C ILE A 43 16.03 -2.03 -2.47
N GLY A 44 16.91 -2.10 -3.46
CA GLY A 44 16.90 -1.21 -4.61
C GLY A 44 17.16 -1.94 -5.93
N PRO A 45 17.36 -1.20 -7.02
CA PRO A 45 17.57 -1.75 -8.37
C PRO A 45 18.71 -2.77 -8.48
N ASP A 46 19.71 -2.70 -7.61
CA ASP A 46 20.82 -3.66 -7.61
C ASP A 46 20.37 -5.12 -7.39
N GLN A 47 19.25 -5.32 -6.71
CA GLN A 47 18.66 -6.65 -6.48
C GLN A 47 18.13 -7.30 -7.78
N LEU A 48 17.97 -6.51 -8.85
CA LEU A 48 17.44 -6.96 -10.12
C LEU A 48 18.52 -7.28 -11.15
N LYS A 49 19.81 -7.10 -10.81
CA LYS A 49 20.92 -7.43 -11.72
C LYS A 49 20.91 -8.94 -12.03
N GLY A 50 20.76 -9.28 -13.31
CA GLY A 50 20.69 -10.67 -13.78
C GLY A 50 19.37 -11.38 -13.44
N ASN A 51 18.34 -10.64 -13.01
CA ASN A 51 17.01 -11.21 -12.79
C ASN A 51 16.31 -11.44 -14.13
N THR A 52 16.42 -12.66 -14.65
CA THR A 52 15.89 -13.04 -15.97
C THR A 52 14.37 -12.87 -16.08
N ARG A 53 13.62 -13.05 -14.98
CA ARG A 53 12.16 -12.83 -14.95
C ARG A 53 11.83 -11.36 -15.12
N TYR A 54 12.57 -10.47 -14.45
CA TYR A 54 12.37 -9.03 -14.59
C TYR A 54 12.78 -8.55 -15.99
N GLU A 55 13.89 -9.03 -16.54
CA GLU A 55 14.31 -8.74 -17.92
C GLU A 55 13.25 -9.20 -18.93
N GLN A 56 12.68 -10.38 -18.74
CA GLN A 56 11.57 -10.87 -19.54
C GLN A 56 10.34 -9.96 -19.41
N PHE A 57 9.98 -9.56 -18.18
CA PHE A 57 8.88 -8.62 -17.95
C PHE A 57 9.10 -7.31 -18.73
N LEU A 58 10.30 -6.72 -18.66
CA LEU A 58 10.64 -5.50 -19.39
C LEU A 58 10.47 -5.66 -20.91
N SER A 59 10.82 -6.82 -21.46
CA SER A 59 10.65 -7.11 -22.90
C SER A 59 9.18 -7.24 -23.32
N LEU A 60 8.30 -7.63 -22.39
CA LEU A 60 6.87 -7.82 -22.64
C LEU A 60 6.05 -6.56 -22.31
N TYR A 61 6.58 -5.69 -21.45
CA TYR A 61 5.88 -4.55 -20.90
C TYR A 61 5.36 -3.62 -22.00
N GLU A 62 4.10 -3.22 -21.85
CA GLU A 62 3.46 -2.22 -22.69
C GLU A 62 2.74 -1.22 -21.82
N HIS A 63 2.98 0.05 -22.09
CA HIS A 63 2.62 1.13 -21.18
C HIS A 63 1.21 1.67 -21.49
N TYR A 64 0.33 1.60 -20.49
CA TYR A 64 -1.03 2.14 -20.54
C TYR A 64 -1.35 2.94 -19.27
N SER A 65 -0.50 3.91 -18.93
CA SER A 65 -0.69 4.80 -17.78
C SER A 65 -0.43 6.25 -18.19
N VAL A 66 -0.92 7.19 -17.37
CA VAL A 66 -0.59 8.61 -17.49
C VAL A 66 0.70 8.95 -16.73
N ASN A 67 1.14 8.07 -15.83
CA ASN A 67 2.44 8.20 -15.18
C ASN A 67 3.56 7.90 -16.18
N SER A 68 4.79 8.30 -15.88
CA SER A 68 5.90 7.97 -16.77
C SER A 68 6.17 6.45 -16.79
N VAL A 69 6.77 5.98 -17.87
CA VAL A 69 7.19 4.58 -18.02
C VAL A 69 8.11 4.18 -16.87
N GLU A 70 9.08 5.04 -16.52
CA GLU A 70 10.05 4.79 -15.46
C GLU A 70 9.38 4.62 -14.10
N PHE A 71 8.36 5.43 -13.82
CA PHE A 71 7.60 5.32 -12.58
C PHE A 71 6.85 3.98 -12.49
N GLU A 72 6.09 3.61 -13.52
CA GLU A 72 5.34 2.35 -13.53
C GLU A 72 6.27 1.14 -13.49
N VAL A 73 7.33 1.15 -14.29
CA VAL A 73 8.35 0.09 -14.28
C VAL A 73 9.00 -0.04 -12.89
N SER A 74 9.25 1.07 -12.19
CA SER A 74 9.73 1.03 -10.81
C SER A 74 8.70 0.46 -9.84
N CYS A 75 7.40 0.69 -10.06
CA CYS A 75 6.35 0.06 -9.27
C CYS A 75 6.34 -1.46 -9.46
N PHE A 76 6.50 -1.96 -10.70
CA PHE A 76 6.59 -3.40 -10.96
C PHE A 76 7.90 -4.04 -10.48
N ALA A 77 9.02 -3.32 -10.61
CA ALA A 77 10.36 -3.77 -10.21
C ALA A 77 10.40 -4.26 -8.75
N ARG A 78 9.62 -3.62 -7.86
CA ARG A 78 9.54 -3.99 -6.44
C ARG A 78 9.21 -5.48 -6.24
N TYR A 79 8.27 -6.04 -7.00
CA TYR A 79 7.78 -7.39 -6.76
C TYR A 79 8.83 -8.43 -7.15
N PHE A 80 9.51 -8.23 -8.27
CA PHE A 80 10.62 -9.08 -8.70
C PHE A 80 11.82 -8.97 -7.75
N ALA A 81 12.13 -7.77 -7.26
CA ALA A 81 13.23 -7.55 -6.32
C ALA A 81 12.95 -8.23 -4.97
N ILE A 82 11.73 -8.10 -4.45
CA ILE A 82 11.32 -8.73 -3.19
C ILE A 82 11.23 -10.26 -3.35
N ALA A 83 10.67 -10.78 -4.45
CA ALA A 83 10.64 -12.21 -4.72
C ALA A 83 12.06 -12.83 -4.75
N GLU A 84 13.04 -12.09 -5.27
CA GLU A 84 14.44 -12.51 -5.25
C GLU A 84 15.04 -12.42 -3.84
N ALA A 85 14.77 -11.35 -3.08
CA ALA A 85 15.35 -11.14 -1.76
C ALA A 85 14.75 -12.04 -0.66
N HIS A 86 13.45 -12.36 -0.76
CA HIS A 86 12.74 -13.13 0.26
C HIS A 86 12.82 -14.65 -0.03
N LYS A 87 13.61 -15.37 0.77
CA LYS A 87 13.86 -16.81 0.57
C LYS A 87 13.03 -17.74 1.45
N ASN A 88 12.47 -17.21 2.55
CA ASN A 88 11.66 -17.95 3.52
C ASN A 88 10.21 -18.13 3.00
N GLU A 89 9.45 -19.04 3.61
CA GLU A 89 8.01 -19.21 3.37
C GLU A 89 7.13 -18.37 4.32
N ASP A 90 7.75 -17.75 5.33
CA ASP A 90 7.06 -16.89 6.30
C ASP A 90 6.34 -15.70 5.64
N THR A 91 5.29 -15.21 6.31
CA THR A 91 4.62 -13.98 5.91
C THR A 91 5.54 -12.78 6.14
N PHE A 92 5.51 -11.82 5.23
CA PHE A 92 6.21 -10.54 5.32
C PHE A 92 5.29 -9.40 4.88
N ILE A 93 5.68 -8.18 5.22
CA ILE A 93 5.00 -6.96 4.80
C ILE A 93 5.79 -6.32 3.66
N LEU A 94 5.12 -5.98 2.57
CA LEU A 94 5.62 -5.01 1.60
C LEU A 94 5.11 -3.64 2.02
N SER A 95 6.01 -2.67 2.20
CA SER A 95 5.67 -1.29 2.55
C SER A 95 6.25 -0.30 1.55
N ASP A 96 5.50 0.75 1.23
CA ASP A 96 6.05 1.97 0.64
C ASP A 96 6.76 2.80 1.72
N SER A 97 7.62 3.71 1.26
CA SER A 97 8.41 4.58 2.14
C SER A 97 7.61 5.74 2.73
N ASP A 98 6.47 6.13 2.13
CA ASP A 98 5.59 7.22 2.57
C ASP A 98 4.47 6.79 3.51
N ILE A 99 4.78 5.81 4.37
CA ILE A 99 3.91 5.31 5.42
C ILE A 99 4.32 5.89 6.77
N TYR A 100 3.33 6.20 7.61
CA TYR A 100 3.52 6.42 9.04
C TYR A 100 3.14 5.17 9.82
N LEU A 101 4.10 4.54 10.51
CA LEU A 101 3.84 3.44 11.43
C LEU A 101 3.32 3.98 12.78
N VAL A 102 2.21 3.44 13.26
CA VAL A 102 1.69 3.71 14.61
C VAL A 102 2.46 2.88 15.64
N ASN A 103 2.49 3.30 16.91
CA ASN A 103 3.34 2.69 17.94
C ASN A 103 2.93 1.27 18.39
N ASN A 104 1.80 0.75 17.93
CA ASN A 104 1.37 -0.61 18.27
C ASN A 104 0.86 -1.32 17.01
N LEU A 105 1.64 -2.31 16.57
CA LEU A 105 1.28 -3.22 15.48
C LEU A 105 1.06 -4.66 15.98
N GLN A 106 1.14 -4.90 17.29
CA GLN A 106 1.17 -6.23 17.89
C GLN A 106 -0.02 -7.08 17.46
N HIS A 107 -1.23 -6.50 17.47
CA HIS A 107 -2.44 -7.19 17.05
C HIS A 107 -2.38 -7.72 15.61
N ILE A 108 -1.67 -7.05 14.70
CA ILE A 108 -1.49 -7.55 13.33
C ILE A 108 -0.35 -8.56 13.27
N ARG A 109 0.69 -8.36 14.08
CA ARG A 109 1.89 -9.20 14.08
C ARG A 109 1.63 -10.60 14.62
N GLU A 110 0.70 -10.73 15.55
CA GLU A 110 0.35 -11.98 16.24
C GLU A 110 -0.88 -12.67 15.63
N ASP A 111 -1.55 -12.04 14.67
CA ASP A 111 -2.76 -12.59 14.06
C ASP A 111 -2.41 -13.68 13.04
N THR A 112 -2.45 -14.93 13.48
CA THR A 112 -2.18 -16.10 12.64
C THR A 112 -3.23 -16.30 11.54
N SER A 113 -4.41 -15.66 11.62
CA SER A 113 -5.43 -15.76 10.55
C SER A 113 -5.02 -15.04 9.27
N LEU A 114 -4.00 -14.18 9.34
CA LEU A 114 -3.45 -13.44 8.20
C LEU A 114 -2.43 -14.27 7.40
N GLN A 115 -2.00 -15.44 7.91
CA GLN A 115 -1.03 -16.28 7.24
C GLN A 115 -1.60 -16.85 5.93
N GLY A 116 -0.87 -16.67 4.83
CA GLY A 116 -1.26 -17.17 3.51
C GLY A 116 -2.40 -16.39 2.84
N VAL A 117 -2.86 -15.30 3.46
CA VAL A 117 -3.86 -14.38 2.88
C VAL A 117 -3.14 -13.15 2.33
N PHE A 118 -3.44 -12.79 1.07
CA PHE A 118 -2.99 -11.51 0.54
C PHE A 118 -3.82 -10.39 1.18
N ILE A 119 -3.14 -9.44 1.82
CA ILE A 119 -3.79 -8.25 2.37
C ILE A 119 -3.32 -7.05 1.58
N GLY A 120 -4.27 -6.31 1.02
CA GLY A 120 -4.03 -5.11 0.24
C GLY A 120 -5.08 -4.06 0.55
N SER A 121 -4.94 -2.88 -0.06
CA SER A 121 -5.82 -1.75 0.25
C SER A 121 -6.56 -1.28 -0.99
N GLU A 122 -7.83 -1.63 -1.11
CA GLU A 122 -8.63 -1.29 -2.28
C GLU A 122 -8.99 0.21 -2.31
N GLY A 123 -8.90 0.79 -3.50
CA GLY A 123 -9.29 2.17 -3.76
C GLY A 123 -10.81 2.31 -3.79
N PHE A 124 -11.32 3.36 -3.14
CA PHE A 124 -12.73 3.71 -3.17
C PHE A 124 -12.89 5.19 -3.48
N TYR A 125 -13.90 5.50 -4.29
CA TYR A 125 -14.41 6.84 -4.52
C TYR A 125 -15.92 6.86 -4.27
N GLY A 126 -16.57 8.03 -4.35
CA GLY A 126 -17.98 8.19 -3.99
C GLY A 126 -18.98 7.23 -4.65
N GLU A 127 -18.61 6.57 -5.75
CA GLU A 127 -19.43 5.60 -6.51
C GLU A 127 -19.12 4.12 -6.19
N GLY A 128 -18.14 3.85 -5.30
CA GLY A 128 -17.76 2.49 -4.91
C GLY A 128 -16.29 2.19 -5.15
N SER A 129 -15.99 0.90 -5.31
CA SER A 129 -14.63 0.42 -5.57
C SER A 129 -14.09 0.93 -6.91
N GLU A 130 -12.81 1.29 -6.92
CA GLU A 130 -12.06 1.65 -8.13
C GLU A 130 -11.50 0.40 -8.85
N HIS A 131 -11.74 -0.80 -8.33
CA HIS A 131 -11.21 -2.07 -8.83
C HIS A 131 -9.68 -2.06 -8.95
N GLN A 132 -9.02 -1.49 -7.92
CA GLN A 132 -7.57 -1.39 -7.81
C GLN A 132 -7.16 -1.69 -6.37
N ILE A 133 -6.12 -2.52 -6.20
CA ILE A 133 -5.59 -2.86 -4.88
C ILE A 133 -4.22 -2.23 -4.71
N SER A 134 -4.07 -1.33 -3.74
CA SER A 134 -2.80 -0.69 -3.43
C SER A 134 -1.92 -1.59 -2.57
N PRO A 135 -0.63 -1.77 -2.91
CA PRO A 135 0.32 -2.58 -2.15
C PRO A 135 1.04 -1.81 -1.03
N HIS A 136 0.80 -0.50 -0.85
CA HIS A 136 1.63 0.40 -0.05
C HIS A 136 1.89 -0.06 1.40
N PHE A 137 1.03 -0.91 1.94
CA PHE A 137 1.28 -1.66 3.16
C PHE A 137 0.48 -2.96 3.06
N SER A 138 1.11 -4.00 2.52
CA SER A 138 0.45 -5.24 2.10
C SER A 138 1.17 -6.48 2.60
N PHE A 139 0.45 -7.61 2.68
CA PHE A 139 0.92 -8.83 3.33
C PHE A 139 1.11 -9.89 2.28
N TRP A 140 2.26 -10.56 2.36
CA TRP A 140 2.72 -11.48 1.34
C TRP A 140 3.38 -12.66 2.00
N ASN A 141 3.45 -13.76 1.27
CA ASN A 141 4.42 -14.81 1.50
C ASN A 141 5.10 -15.13 0.15
N LYS A 142 6.05 -16.06 0.19
CA LYS A 142 6.79 -16.46 -1.01
C LYS A 142 5.90 -17.02 -2.12
N ALA A 143 4.88 -17.80 -1.78
CA ALA A 143 3.93 -18.32 -2.77
C ALA A 143 3.15 -17.20 -3.46
N LEU A 144 2.64 -16.22 -2.70
CA LEU A 144 1.86 -15.09 -3.20
C LEU A 144 2.71 -14.17 -4.10
N ILE A 145 3.92 -13.79 -3.68
CA ILE A 145 4.77 -12.88 -4.46
C ILE A 145 5.26 -13.54 -5.77
N ASN A 146 5.57 -14.84 -5.74
CA ASN A 146 5.92 -15.60 -6.94
C ASN A 146 4.72 -15.76 -7.88
N SER A 147 3.54 -16.09 -7.34
CA SER A 147 2.30 -16.17 -8.12
C SER A 147 1.97 -14.84 -8.80
N PHE A 148 2.14 -13.72 -8.11
CA PHE A 148 1.89 -12.41 -8.70
C PHE A 148 2.92 -12.06 -9.78
N THR A 149 4.22 -12.31 -9.57
CA THR A 149 5.23 -12.06 -10.61
C THR A 149 5.08 -12.98 -11.83
N ASP A 150 4.63 -14.24 -11.64
CA ASP A 150 4.22 -15.13 -12.74
C ASP A 150 3.03 -14.56 -13.50
N TYR A 151 2.02 -14.05 -12.77
CA TYR A 151 0.85 -13.42 -13.36
C TYR A 151 1.21 -12.20 -14.22
N LEU A 152 2.16 -11.36 -13.77
CA LEU A 152 2.65 -10.23 -14.56
C LEU A 152 3.25 -10.70 -15.90
N LEU A 153 4.04 -11.77 -15.90
CA LEU A 153 4.60 -12.33 -17.14
C LEU A 153 3.51 -12.91 -18.05
N GLU A 154 2.56 -13.66 -17.48
CA GLU A 154 1.42 -14.25 -18.20
C GLU A 154 0.56 -13.17 -18.87
N VAL A 155 0.15 -12.14 -18.11
CA VAL A 155 -0.79 -11.13 -18.59
C VAL A 155 -0.18 -10.25 -19.68
N TYR A 156 1.10 -9.89 -19.57
CA TYR A 156 1.77 -9.11 -20.61
C TYR A 156 2.12 -9.96 -21.83
N LYS A 157 2.45 -11.26 -21.65
CA LYS A 157 2.60 -12.19 -22.77
C LYS A 157 1.29 -12.34 -23.55
N ARG A 158 0.17 -12.52 -22.84
CA ARG A 158 -1.17 -12.52 -23.45
C ARG A 158 -1.44 -11.21 -24.18
N ASN A 159 -1.14 -10.07 -23.56
CA ASN A 159 -1.35 -8.76 -24.19
C ASN A 159 -0.61 -8.61 -25.53
N LYS A 160 0.59 -9.19 -25.69
CA LYS A 160 1.31 -9.20 -26.98
C LYS A 160 0.63 -10.05 -28.05
N GLN A 161 -0.16 -11.04 -27.67
CA GLN A 161 -0.85 -11.94 -28.61
C GLN A 161 -2.21 -11.39 -29.03
N ASP A 162 -2.97 -10.86 -28.07
CA ASP A 162 -4.37 -10.52 -28.29
C ASP A 162 -4.75 -9.09 -27.87
N HIS A 163 -3.82 -8.22 -27.46
CA HIS A 163 -4.11 -6.86 -26.98
C HIS A 163 -5.14 -6.78 -25.84
N PHE A 164 -5.19 -7.78 -24.97
CA PHE A 164 -6.12 -7.86 -23.84
C PHE A 164 -6.08 -6.62 -22.92
N LEU A 165 -4.90 -6.15 -22.52
CA LEU A 165 -4.76 -4.98 -21.64
C LEU A 165 -5.13 -3.69 -22.36
N ALA A 166 -4.81 -3.56 -23.66
CA ALA A 166 -5.24 -2.41 -24.46
C ALA A 166 -6.77 -2.29 -24.53
N ARG A 167 -7.47 -3.42 -24.73
CA ARG A 167 -8.93 -3.46 -24.70
C ARG A 167 -9.47 -3.11 -23.32
N HIS A 168 -8.90 -3.69 -22.26
CA HIS A 168 -9.30 -3.38 -20.89
C HIS A 168 -9.16 -1.88 -20.61
N TYR A 169 -8.00 -1.30 -20.94
CA TYR A 169 -7.72 0.13 -20.82
C TYR A 169 -8.76 0.97 -21.57
N LYS A 170 -9.04 0.66 -22.84
CA LYS A 170 -10.02 1.41 -23.64
C LYS A 170 -11.42 1.38 -23.02
N ILE A 171 -11.89 0.20 -22.60
CA ILE A 171 -13.21 0.03 -21.98
C ILE A 171 -13.31 0.83 -20.69
N GLN A 172 -12.27 0.80 -19.85
CA GLN A 172 -12.26 1.58 -18.62
C GLN A 172 -12.20 3.08 -18.91
N GLN A 173 -11.37 3.49 -19.86
CA GLN A 173 -11.25 4.90 -20.26
C GLN A 173 -12.58 5.48 -20.74
N GLU A 174 -13.39 4.69 -21.48
CA GLU A 174 -14.72 5.08 -21.93
C GLU A 174 -15.75 5.18 -20.78
N LYS A 175 -15.62 4.34 -19.73
CA LYS A 175 -16.55 4.31 -18.60
C LYS A 175 -16.27 5.37 -17.53
N ILE A 176 -15.02 5.50 -17.13
CA ILE A 176 -14.61 6.29 -15.95
C ILE A 176 -13.74 7.50 -16.31
N GLY A 177 -13.28 7.62 -17.56
CA GLY A 177 -12.50 8.77 -18.05
C GLY A 177 -11.08 8.89 -17.48
N ARG A 178 -10.74 8.12 -16.44
CA ARG A 178 -9.44 8.06 -15.78
C ARG A 178 -9.11 6.62 -15.48
N THR A 179 -8.22 6.02 -16.24
CA THR A 179 -7.75 4.66 -15.97
C THR A 179 -6.26 4.52 -16.26
N ALA A 180 -5.65 3.48 -15.70
CA ALA A 180 -4.29 3.07 -15.98
C ALA A 180 -4.18 1.56 -15.78
N ILE A 181 -3.34 0.92 -16.58
CA ILE A 181 -2.83 -0.42 -16.27
C ILE A 181 -1.56 -0.24 -15.44
N SER A 182 -1.75 -0.08 -14.13
CA SER A 182 -0.69 -0.02 -13.12
C SER A 182 -0.56 -1.34 -12.37
N ASP A 183 0.41 -1.44 -11.47
CA ASP A 183 0.51 -2.58 -10.56
C ASP A 183 -0.75 -2.78 -9.71
N MET A 184 -1.40 -1.70 -9.27
CA MET A 184 -2.64 -1.78 -8.51
C MET A 184 -3.80 -2.40 -9.30
N THR A 185 -3.90 -2.06 -10.59
CA THR A 185 -4.89 -2.67 -11.50
C THR A 185 -4.59 -4.16 -11.67
N LEU A 186 -3.33 -4.52 -11.89
CA LEU A 186 -2.94 -5.92 -12.09
C LEU A 186 -3.02 -6.76 -10.81
N LEU A 187 -2.83 -6.18 -9.63
CA LEU A 187 -3.08 -6.84 -8.34
C LEU A 187 -4.56 -7.21 -8.19
N TYR A 188 -5.47 -6.26 -8.50
CA TYR A 188 -6.90 -6.54 -8.48
C TYR A 188 -7.27 -7.66 -9.44
N MET A 189 -6.77 -7.61 -10.68
CA MET A 189 -7.05 -8.64 -11.68
C MET A 189 -6.47 -10.01 -11.27
N TRP A 190 -5.23 -10.05 -10.75
CA TRP A 190 -4.62 -11.28 -10.23
C TRP A 190 -5.48 -11.94 -9.15
N VAL A 191 -5.92 -11.16 -8.16
CA VAL A 191 -6.79 -11.66 -7.08
C VAL A 191 -8.06 -12.27 -7.64
N LYS A 192 -8.73 -11.60 -8.59
CA LYS A 192 -10.01 -12.06 -9.14
C LYS A 192 -9.85 -13.23 -10.11
N GLU A 193 -8.86 -13.20 -10.98
CA GLU A 193 -8.66 -14.21 -12.04
C GLU A 193 -8.03 -15.50 -11.49
N LYS A 194 -7.13 -15.40 -10.51
CA LYS A 194 -6.47 -16.57 -9.90
C LYS A 194 -7.14 -17.04 -8.60
N GLY A 195 -8.18 -16.34 -8.13
CA GLY A 195 -8.93 -16.72 -6.93
C GLY A 195 -8.08 -16.66 -5.65
N ILE A 196 -7.21 -15.65 -5.55
CA ILE A 196 -6.29 -15.50 -4.42
C ILE A 196 -7.10 -15.16 -3.16
N PRO A 197 -6.85 -15.85 -2.02
CA PRO A 197 -7.40 -15.43 -0.74
C PRO A 197 -7.01 -13.99 -0.44
N TYR A 198 -7.99 -13.10 -0.36
CA TYR A 198 -7.78 -11.66 -0.27
C TYR A 198 -8.61 -11.05 0.85
N LEU A 199 -7.97 -10.18 1.63
CA LEU A 199 -8.62 -9.32 2.62
C LEU A 199 -8.35 -7.85 2.29
N ASN A 200 -9.43 -7.10 2.08
CA ASN A 200 -9.35 -5.65 1.92
C ASN A 200 -9.08 -4.99 3.27
N SER A 201 -7.98 -4.29 3.35
CA SER A 201 -7.56 -3.57 4.55
C SER A 201 -8.21 -2.18 4.68
N ASN A 202 -8.71 -1.60 3.59
CA ASN A 202 -9.40 -0.30 3.55
C ASN A 202 -10.90 -0.44 3.80
N ALA A 203 -11.27 -0.90 5.00
CA ALA A 203 -12.66 -1.02 5.41
C ALA A 203 -12.91 -0.30 6.74
N VAL A 204 -14.04 0.40 6.85
CA VAL A 204 -14.52 0.93 8.13
C VAL A 204 -14.91 -0.23 9.03
N GLY A 205 -14.34 -0.27 10.23
CA GLY A 205 -14.49 -1.35 11.20
C GLY A 205 -13.46 -2.47 11.07
N SER A 206 -12.50 -2.37 10.15
CA SER A 206 -11.40 -3.32 10.06
C SER A 206 -10.54 -3.27 11.33
N SER A 207 -10.21 -4.44 11.87
CA SER A 207 -9.26 -4.58 12.98
C SER A 207 -7.82 -4.27 12.58
N LEU A 208 -7.51 -4.27 11.28
CA LEU A 208 -6.15 -4.04 10.77
C LEU A 208 -5.74 -2.56 10.87
N GLY A 209 -6.67 -1.62 10.71
CA GLY A 209 -6.34 -0.20 10.78
C GLY A 209 -5.36 0.29 9.71
N ILE A 210 -5.31 -0.34 8.53
CA ILE A 210 -4.41 0.04 7.44
C ILE A 210 -5.12 1.05 6.52
N ASP A 211 -4.62 2.28 6.51
CA ASP A 211 -5.17 3.37 5.73
C ASP A 211 -4.82 3.27 4.24
N HIS A 212 -5.82 3.38 3.35
CA HIS A 212 -5.52 3.46 1.91
C HIS A 212 -4.74 4.72 1.53
N ASN A 213 -5.17 5.87 2.04
CA ASN A 213 -4.57 7.17 1.81
C ASN A 213 -5.23 8.21 2.72
N ILE A 214 -4.43 9.02 3.40
CA ILE A 214 -4.93 10.06 4.28
C ILE A 214 -5.79 11.09 3.55
N SER A 215 -5.56 11.32 2.26
CA SER A 215 -6.34 12.25 1.44
C SER A 215 -7.64 11.66 0.88
N SER A 216 -7.86 10.35 0.98
CA SER A 216 -9.15 9.74 0.63
C SER A 216 -10.00 9.53 1.87
N VAL A 217 -11.27 9.90 1.84
CA VAL A 217 -12.21 9.66 2.95
C VAL A 217 -13.06 8.41 2.72
N TYR A 218 -13.07 7.88 1.50
CA TYR A 218 -13.89 6.74 1.11
C TYR A 218 -13.17 5.43 1.41
N SER A 219 -13.94 4.46 1.88
CA SER A 219 -13.50 3.12 2.23
C SER A 219 -14.62 2.14 1.98
N GLU A 220 -14.32 0.85 2.04
CA GLU A 220 -15.35 -0.16 2.09
C GLU A 220 -16.22 0.05 3.33
N ASN A 221 -17.54 -0.08 3.15
CA ASN A 221 -18.54 0.01 4.22
C ASN A 221 -18.61 1.35 4.96
N GLY A 222 -18.04 2.43 4.43
CA GLY A 222 -18.26 3.75 5.01
C GLY A 222 -17.34 4.86 4.54
N VAL A 223 -17.56 6.04 5.13
CA VAL A 223 -16.79 7.25 4.86
C VAL A 223 -16.23 7.79 6.17
N TYR A 224 -14.96 8.15 6.17
CA TYR A 224 -14.32 8.83 7.30
C TYR A 224 -14.71 10.31 7.36
N GLN A 225 -14.85 10.82 8.58
CA GLN A 225 -14.98 12.25 8.82
C GLN A 225 -13.78 12.98 8.22
N SER A 226 -14.02 14.15 7.62
CA SER A 226 -12.99 14.93 6.96
C SER A 226 -12.57 16.14 7.80
N PHE A 227 -11.31 16.53 7.65
CA PHE A 227 -10.76 17.79 8.10
C PHE A 227 -10.01 18.41 6.94
N CYS A 228 -10.53 19.52 6.38
CA CYS A 228 -9.89 20.24 5.27
C CYS A 228 -9.48 19.33 4.09
N ASN A 229 -10.43 18.52 3.59
CA ASN A 229 -10.25 17.60 2.45
C ASN A 229 -9.24 16.46 2.65
N ARG A 230 -9.05 16.01 3.89
CA ARG A 230 -8.39 14.73 4.23
C ARG A 230 -9.12 14.06 5.38
N LYS A 231 -8.80 12.80 5.69
CA LYS A 231 -9.30 12.14 6.90
C LYS A 231 -8.98 12.96 8.14
N ALA A 232 -9.98 13.14 9.00
CA ALA A 232 -9.81 13.72 10.33
C ALA A 232 -9.07 12.71 11.21
N ILE A 233 -7.96 13.16 11.83
CA ILE A 233 -7.12 12.34 12.70
C ILE A 233 -7.26 12.84 14.11
N LYS A 234 -7.51 11.92 15.03
CA LYS A 234 -7.46 12.14 16.49
C LYS A 234 -6.30 11.34 17.07
N LEU A 235 -5.45 12.01 17.84
CA LEU A 235 -4.39 11.38 18.61
C LEU A 235 -4.82 11.24 20.06
N LYS A 236 -4.56 10.06 20.65
CA LYS A 236 -4.76 9.81 22.09
C LYS A 236 -3.51 9.10 22.59
N GLY A 237 -2.60 9.86 23.20
CA GLY A 237 -1.25 9.39 23.47
C GLY A 237 -0.57 8.99 22.16
N GLU A 238 -0.14 7.74 22.08
CA GLU A 238 0.55 7.19 20.92
C GLU A 238 -0.37 6.56 19.86
N ALA A 239 -1.65 6.40 20.19
CA ALA A 239 -2.64 5.83 19.29
C ALA A 239 -3.22 6.89 18.34
N VAL A 240 -3.50 6.43 17.12
CA VAL A 240 -4.07 7.23 16.04
C VAL A 240 -5.45 6.70 15.74
N TYR A 241 -6.44 7.59 15.66
CA TYR A 241 -7.81 7.22 15.34
C TYR A 241 -8.36 8.04 14.18
N CYS A 242 -9.10 7.37 13.31
CA CYS A 242 -9.99 7.97 12.33
C CYS A 242 -11.44 7.63 12.72
N LYS A 243 -12.35 8.59 12.60
CA LYS A 243 -13.76 8.40 12.93
C LYS A 243 -14.58 8.36 11.65
N ALA A 244 -15.42 7.34 11.49
CA ALA A 244 -16.39 7.24 10.41
C ALA A 244 -17.57 8.21 10.64
N THR A 245 -18.28 8.56 9.56
CA THR A 245 -19.45 9.46 9.61
C THR A 245 -20.59 8.89 10.43
N ASP A 246 -20.70 7.55 10.53
CA ASP A 246 -21.66 6.83 11.38
C ASP A 246 -21.28 6.85 12.89
N GLY A 247 -20.14 7.46 13.23
CA GLY A 247 -19.69 7.61 14.60
C GLY A 247 -18.67 6.57 15.07
N LYS A 248 -18.42 5.49 14.30
CA LYS A 248 -17.45 4.46 14.69
C LYS A 248 -16.03 5.02 14.66
N ALA A 249 -15.28 4.82 15.73
CA ALA A 249 -13.86 5.15 15.77
C ALA A 249 -13.04 3.91 15.44
N GLN A 250 -12.09 4.05 14.50
CA GLN A 250 -11.15 3.02 14.13
C GLN A 250 -9.76 3.41 14.58
N ALA A 251 -9.09 2.51 15.30
CA ALA A 251 -7.68 2.61 15.58
C ALA A 251 -6.91 2.34 14.28
N MET A 252 -5.95 3.20 13.96
CA MET A 252 -5.10 3.05 12.80
C MET A 252 -3.77 2.43 13.22
N SER A 253 -3.27 1.53 12.41
CA SER A 253 -1.97 0.87 12.53
C SER A 253 -0.96 1.52 11.62
N VAL A 254 -1.41 1.95 10.44
CA VAL A 254 -0.60 2.73 9.50
C VAL A 254 -1.44 3.83 8.86
N LEU A 255 -0.78 4.93 8.52
CA LEU A 255 -1.34 6.00 7.70
C LEU A 255 -0.52 6.16 6.43
N HIS A 256 -1.17 6.29 5.29
CA HIS A 256 -0.49 6.42 4.00
C HIS A 256 -0.50 7.88 3.52
N PHE A 257 0.69 8.46 3.35
CA PHE A 257 0.89 9.87 3.00
C PHE A 257 1.23 10.04 1.51
N GLN A 258 0.43 9.46 0.61
CA GLN A 258 0.67 9.58 -0.83
C GLN A 258 0.51 11.02 -1.36
N GLY A 259 1.10 11.29 -2.52
CA GLY A 259 0.93 12.56 -3.24
C GLY A 259 1.51 13.76 -2.50
N GLU A 260 0.74 14.85 -2.41
CA GLU A 260 1.20 16.10 -1.78
C GLU A 260 1.55 15.93 -0.28
N TYR A 261 0.96 14.92 0.39
CA TYR A 261 1.15 14.69 1.82
C TYR A 261 2.52 14.09 2.17
N LYS A 262 3.25 13.49 1.21
CA LYS A 262 4.64 13.01 1.41
C LYS A 262 5.52 14.11 2.01
N GLN A 263 5.30 15.36 1.60
CA GLN A 263 6.11 16.52 2.00
C GLN A 263 6.00 16.86 3.50
N VAL A 264 4.92 16.45 4.15
CA VAL A 264 4.66 16.73 5.57
C VAL A 264 4.70 15.52 6.48
N LEU A 265 4.90 14.31 5.94
CA LEU A 265 5.09 13.08 6.69
C LEU A 265 6.17 13.22 7.77
N LYS A 266 7.30 13.89 7.45
CA LYS A 266 8.38 14.16 8.41
C LYS A 266 7.91 14.89 9.67
N TYR A 267 6.95 15.81 9.54
CA TYR A 267 6.43 16.57 10.67
C TYR A 267 5.54 15.70 11.55
N PHE A 268 4.79 14.78 10.93
CA PHE A 268 3.96 13.83 11.66
C PHE A 268 4.84 12.87 12.50
N TYR A 269 5.89 12.30 11.90
CA TYR A 269 6.88 11.47 12.62
C TYR A 269 7.57 12.18 13.79
N GLN A 270 7.79 13.49 13.67
CA GLN A 270 8.45 14.31 14.69
C GLN A 270 7.48 14.87 15.74
N GLY A 271 6.19 14.56 15.67
CA GLY A 271 5.17 15.15 16.55
C GLY A 271 4.94 16.66 16.34
N ARG A 272 5.42 17.22 15.22
CA ARG A 272 5.28 18.65 14.88
C ARG A 272 3.92 18.93 14.23
N LEU A 273 2.86 18.60 14.95
CA LEU A 273 1.48 18.56 14.45
C LEU A 273 1.00 19.92 13.94
N ALA A 274 1.40 21.03 14.57
CA ALA A 274 1.03 22.37 14.10
C ALA A 274 1.46 22.61 12.64
N ARG A 275 2.64 22.14 12.23
CA ARG A 275 3.10 22.25 10.83
C ARG A 275 2.32 21.34 9.90
N PHE A 276 1.97 20.15 10.36
CA PHE A 276 1.13 19.22 9.62
C PHE A 276 -0.28 19.80 9.37
N TYR A 277 -0.94 20.31 10.41
CA TYR A 277 -2.26 20.93 10.29
C TYR A 277 -2.22 22.22 9.45
N TRP A 278 -1.20 23.07 9.62
CA TRP A 278 -1.02 24.27 8.80
C TRP A 278 -0.92 23.95 7.31
N PHE A 279 -0.15 22.92 6.94
CA PHE A 279 -0.07 22.48 5.54
C PHE A 279 -1.45 22.09 5.00
N THR A 280 -2.21 21.28 5.74
CA THR A 280 -3.57 20.88 5.36
C THR A 280 -4.49 22.10 5.17
N ILE A 281 -4.52 23.03 6.13
CA ILE A 281 -5.36 24.24 6.05
C ILE A 281 -4.95 25.08 4.83
N SER A 282 -3.64 25.31 4.63
CA SER A 282 -3.14 26.11 3.51
C SER A 282 -3.50 25.52 2.15
N ARG A 283 -3.52 24.18 2.02
CA ARG A 283 -3.94 23.49 0.79
C ARG A 283 -5.44 23.61 0.56
N ALA A 284 -6.25 23.46 1.61
CA ALA A 284 -7.70 23.63 1.50
C ALA A 284 -8.06 25.07 1.06
N LEU A 285 -7.42 26.09 1.64
CA LEU A 285 -7.61 27.49 1.24
C LEU A 285 -7.22 27.72 -0.23
N LYS A 286 -6.06 27.21 -0.66
CA LYS A 286 -5.62 27.31 -2.07
C LYS A 286 -6.58 26.64 -3.05
N ARG A 287 -7.20 25.51 -2.67
CA ARG A 287 -8.19 24.81 -3.53
C ARG A 287 -9.50 25.60 -3.62
N SER A 288 -10.00 26.12 -2.50
CA SER A 288 -11.20 26.96 -2.46
C SER A 288 -11.06 28.22 -3.33
N LEU A 289 -9.88 28.86 -3.31
CA LEU A 289 -9.59 30.02 -4.18
C LEU A 289 -9.54 29.68 -5.67
N LYS A 290 -9.21 28.43 -6.04
CA LYS A 290 -9.18 27.97 -7.44
C LYS A 290 -10.55 27.51 -7.93
N SER A 291 -11.42 27.01 -7.06
CA SER A 291 -12.78 26.58 -7.40
C SER A 291 -13.83 27.70 -7.37
N GLY A 292 -13.46 28.89 -6.91
CA GLY A 292 -14.29 30.11 -6.93
C GLY A 292 -14.08 31.00 -8.15
N LYS A 293 -13.46 30.45 -9.22
CA LYS A 293 -13.44 31.00 -10.59
C LYS A 293 -14.19 30.04 -11.49
#